data_AF-A0A1T5FMG6-F1
#
_entry.id   AF-A0A1T5FMG6-F1
#
_cell.length_a   1.000
_cell.length_b   1.000
_cell.length_c   1.000
_cell.angle_alpha   90.00
_cell.angle_beta   90.00
_cell.angle_gamma   90.00
#
_symmetry.space_group_name_H-M   'P 1'
#
loop_
_entity.id
_entity.type
_entity.pdbx_description
1 polymer ?
#
loop_
_entity_poly.entity_id
_entity_poly.type
_entity_poly.pdbx_seq_one_letter_code
_entity_poly.pdbx_strand_id
1 'polypeptide(L)'
;MSRHTHSHFIEIGREEVEARISFTVDKGYAGDRIDPPCPPSAEIQSVEIVVKGQKHDCPKWLSDLLSADEGIHNDLLLEAGEDEAAWADERDEMRREAA
;
A
#
# COMPACT_ATOMS: atom_id res chain seq x y z
N MET A 1 -0.20 -1.75 12.97
CA MET A 1 -0.50 -1.46 11.56
C MET A 1 0.48 -0.39 11.10
N SER A 2 1.28 -0.71 10.10
CA SER A 2 2.22 0.23 9.49
C SER A 2 1.48 1.05 8.43
N ARG A 3 1.76 2.35 8.35
CA ARG A 3 1.17 3.23 7.33
C ARG A 3 2.18 3.37 6.20
N HIS A 4 1.76 3.02 5.00
CA HIS A 4 2.55 3.10 3.78
C HIS A 4 1.95 4.16 2.83
N THR A 5 2.77 4.66 1.90
CA THR A 5 2.33 5.60 0.87
C THR A 5 2.80 5.10 -0.49
N HIS A 6 1.86 4.84 -1.39
CA HIS A 6 2.13 4.44 -2.76
C HIS A 6 1.76 5.56 -3.73
N SER A 7 2.60 5.83 -4.73
CA SER A 7 2.27 6.78 -5.82
C SER A 7 1.83 5.99 -7.06
N HIS A 8 0.56 6.11 -7.40
CA HIS A 8 -0.03 5.50 -8.59
C HIS A 8 -0.28 6.56 -9.67
N PHE A 9 0.23 6.35 -10.89
CA PHE A 9 0.11 7.33 -11.98
C PHE A 9 -1.05 6.95 -12.91
N ILE A 10 -1.99 7.87 -13.10
CA ILE A 10 -3.21 7.68 -13.89
C ILE A 10 -3.21 8.67 -15.05
N GLU A 11 -3.40 8.19 -16.27
CA GLU A 11 -3.61 9.06 -17.44
C GLU A 11 -5.08 9.47 -17.55
N ILE A 12 -5.36 10.77 -17.42
CA ILE A 12 -6.70 11.33 -17.64
C ILE A 12 -6.63 12.26 -18.87
N GLY A 13 -7.09 11.74 -20.01
CA GLY A 13 -7.07 12.47 -21.28
C GLY A 13 -5.65 12.57 -21.88
N ARG A 14 -4.96 13.69 -21.66
CA ARG A 14 -3.56 13.92 -22.09
C ARG A 14 -2.65 14.34 -20.94
N GLU A 15 -3.17 14.28 -19.72
CA GLU A 15 -2.47 14.71 -18.52
C GLU A 15 -2.24 13.48 -17.64
N GLU A 16 -1.02 13.39 -17.09
CA GLU A 16 -0.67 12.39 -16.09
C GLU A 16 -0.99 12.94 -14.71
N VAL A 17 -1.67 12.12 -13.91
CA VAL A 17 -2.15 12.47 -12.58
C VAL A 17 -1.53 11.50 -11.59
N GLU A 18 -0.79 12.03 -10.61
CA GLU A 18 -0.23 11.23 -9.52
C GLU A 18 -1.29 11.09 -8.42
N ALA A 19 -1.73 9.86 -8.13
CA ALA A 19 -2.56 9.52 -7.00
C ALA A 19 -1.68 8.96 -5.87
N ARG A 20 -1.52 9.73 -4.80
CA ARG A 20 -0.82 9.31 -3.58
C ARG A 20 -1.80 8.60 -2.65
N ILE A 21 -1.63 7.29 -2.55
CA ILE A 21 -2.48 6.39 -1.78
C ILE A 21 -1.81 6.13 -0.44
N SER A 22 -2.41 6.62 0.64
CA SER A 22 -2.05 6.17 1.99
C SER A 22 -2.83 4.92 2.32
N PHE A 23 -2.14 3.86 2.72
CA PHE A 23 -2.76 2.59 3.04
C PHE A 23 -2.15 1.94 4.28
N THR A 24 -2.89 1.00 4.85
CA THR A 24 -2.47 0.15 5.95
C THR A 24 -2.58 -1.30 5.52
N VAL A 25 -1.64 -2.14 5.94
CA VAL A 25 -1.66 -3.57 5.64
C VAL A 25 -1.95 -4.36 6.91
N ASP A 26 -2.91 -5.27 6.81
CA ASP A 26 -3.07 -6.40 7.71
C ASP A 26 -2.38 -7.61 7.08
N LYS A 27 -1.49 -8.26 7.82
CA LYS A 27 -0.74 -9.42 7.34
C LYS A 27 -1.58 -10.68 7.27
N GLY A 28 -2.76 -10.66 7.90
CA GLY A 28 -3.55 -11.87 8.10
C GLY A 28 -2.81 -12.89 8.95
N TYR A 29 -3.30 -14.13 8.93
CA TYR A 29 -2.72 -15.25 9.64
C TYR A 29 -3.10 -16.58 8.96
N ALA A 30 -2.20 -17.56 9.01
CA ALA A 30 -2.34 -18.84 8.31
C ALA A 30 -3.48 -19.75 8.84
N GLY A 31 -4.18 -19.33 9.90
CA GLY A 31 -5.18 -20.11 10.60
C GLY A 31 -4.58 -21.21 11.48
N ASP A 32 -5.37 -21.72 12.41
CA ASP A 32 -5.02 -22.88 13.22
C ASP A 32 -6.21 -23.85 13.31
N ARG A 33 -6.20 -24.74 14.31
CA ARG A 33 -7.25 -25.74 14.48
C ARG A 33 -8.59 -25.16 14.97
N ILE A 34 -8.59 -23.91 15.43
CA ILE A 34 -9.70 -23.20 16.05
C ILE A 34 -10.13 -22.04 15.15
N ASP A 35 -9.16 -21.27 14.64
CA ASP A 35 -9.39 -20.07 13.84
C ASP A 35 -9.10 -20.32 12.35
N PRO A 36 -10.05 -20.01 11.45
CA PRO A 36 -9.83 -20.16 10.01
C PRO A 36 -8.76 -19.18 9.52
N PRO A 37 -8.02 -19.51 8.44
CA PRO A 37 -7.03 -18.62 7.86
C PRO A 37 -7.64 -17.28 7.46
N CYS A 38 -6.92 -16.20 7.75
CA CYS A 38 -7.24 -14.85 7.28
C CYS A 38 -6.14 -14.42 6.30
N PRO A 39 -6.45 -14.15 5.02
CA PRO A 39 -5.46 -13.66 4.08
C PRO A 39 -5.00 -12.24 4.43
N PRO A 40 -3.79 -11.84 3.99
CA PRO A 40 -3.36 -10.45 4.09
C PRO A 40 -4.29 -9.54 3.28
N SER A 41 -4.50 -8.32 3.76
CA SER A 41 -5.34 -7.32 3.12
C SER A 41 -4.75 -5.92 3.26
N ALA A 42 -4.80 -5.14 2.19
CA ALA A 42 -4.50 -3.71 2.22
C ALA A 42 -5.80 -2.92 2.36
N GLU A 43 -5.77 -1.85 3.16
CA GLU A 43 -6.89 -0.91 3.33
C GLU A 43 -6.41 0.50 2.98
N ILE A 44 -7.07 1.11 1.99
CA ILE A 44 -6.80 2.50 1.59
C ILE A 44 -7.45 3.45 2.59
N GLN A 45 -6.63 4.28 3.24
CA GLN A 45 -7.06 5.24 4.25
C GLN A 45 -7.37 6.60 3.63
N SER A 46 -6.55 7.06 2.68
CA SER A 46 -6.75 8.34 2.01
C SER A 46 -6.04 8.38 0.66
N VAL A 47 -6.60 9.12 -0.28
CA VAL A 47 -6.00 9.38 -1.59
C VAL A 47 -5.83 10.89 -1.78
N GLU A 48 -4.62 11.34 -2.03
CA GLU A 48 -4.32 12.72 -2.45
C GLU A 48 -4.01 12.72 -3.96
N ILE A 49 -4.53 13.69 -4.70
CA ILE A 49 -4.23 13.83 -6.12
C ILE A 49 -3.21 14.94 -6.32
N VAL A 50 -2.16 14.68 -7.09
CA VAL A 50 -1.13 15.66 -7.45
C VAL A 50 -1.11 15.84 -8.95
N VAL A 51 -1.39 17.07 -9.40
CA VAL A 51 -1.37 17.46 -10.82
C VAL A 51 -0.38 18.61 -10.96
N LYS A 52 0.66 18.43 -11.78
CA LYS A 52 1.70 19.46 -12.02
C LYS A 52 2.30 20.04 -10.72
N GLY A 53 2.44 19.19 -9.70
CA GLY A 53 2.95 19.57 -8.38
C GLY A 53 1.95 20.26 -7.44
N GLN A 54 0.70 20.45 -7.87
CA GLN A 54 -0.37 20.98 -7.03
C GLN A 54 -1.21 19.84 -6.43
N LYS A 55 -1.46 19.93 -5.13
CA LYS A 55 -2.33 18.99 -4.40
C LYS A 55 -3.79 19.35 -4.60
N HIS A 56 -4.59 18.33 -4.88
CA HIS A 56 -6.03 18.41 -5.04
C HIS A 56 -6.71 17.31 -4.24
N ASP A 57 -7.91 17.61 -3.76
CA ASP A 57 -8.75 16.61 -3.12
C ASP A 57 -9.14 15.54 -4.15
N CYS A 58 -9.02 14.27 -3.75
CA CYS A 58 -9.44 13.17 -4.59
C CYS A 58 -10.97 13.15 -4.69
N PRO A 59 -11.55 13.21 -5.90
CA PRO A 59 -12.99 13.11 -6.04
C PRO A 59 -13.45 11.71 -5.64
N LYS A 60 -14.61 11.63 -4.97
CA LYS A 60 -15.11 10.37 -4.39
C LYS A 60 -15.22 9.21 -5.38
N TRP A 61 -15.61 9.48 -6.62
CA TRP A 61 -15.70 8.44 -7.64
C TRP A 61 -14.34 7.80 -7.96
N LEU A 62 -13.25 8.58 -7.87
CA LEU A 62 -11.90 8.09 -8.12
C LEU A 62 -11.38 7.32 -6.91
N SER A 63 -11.61 7.81 -5.69
CA SER A 63 -11.26 7.04 -4.49
C SER A 63 -12.01 5.71 -4.42
N ASP A 64 -13.30 5.71 -4.78
CA ASP A 64 -14.13 4.50 -4.78
C ASP A 64 -13.65 3.52 -5.87
N LEU A 65 -13.20 4.03 -7.03
CA LEU A 65 -12.62 3.21 -8.10
C LEU A 65 -11.29 2.58 -7.68
N LEU A 66 -10.36 3.35 -7.12
CA LEU A 66 -9.08 2.82 -6.63
C LEU A 66 -9.28 1.82 -5.47
N SER A 67 -10.28 2.05 -4.62
CA SER A 67 -10.64 1.14 -3.52
C SER A 67 -11.33 -0.14 -3.99
N ALA A 68 -11.87 -0.18 -5.21
CA ALA A 68 -12.49 -1.37 -5.77
C ALA A 68 -11.55 -2.16 -6.70
N ASP A 69 -10.37 -1.60 -7.02
CA ASP A 69 -9.42 -2.20 -7.95
C ASP A 69 -8.56 -3.27 -7.26
N GLU A 70 -8.78 -4.54 -7.62
CA GLU A 70 -8.01 -5.67 -7.08
C GLU A 70 -6.53 -5.64 -7.49
N GLY A 71 -6.21 -5.07 -8.66
CA GLY A 71 -4.84 -4.90 -9.12
C GLY A 71 -4.06 -3.98 -8.19
N ILE A 72 -4.65 -2.82 -7.88
CA ILE A 72 -4.06 -1.86 -6.95
C ILE A 72 -3.87 -2.51 -5.57
N HIS A 73 -4.86 -3.22 -5.03
CA HIS A 73 -4.70 -3.87 -3.73
C HIS A 73 -3.56 -4.88 -3.69
N ASN A 74 -3.36 -5.64 -4.77
CA ASN A 74 -2.23 -6.56 -4.88
C ASN A 74 -0.89 -5.82 -4.95
N ASP A 75 -0.82 -4.72 -5.69
CA ASP A 75 0.39 -3.89 -5.77
C ASP A 75 0.75 -3.29 -4.40
N LEU A 76 -0.24 -2.80 -3.65
CA LEU A 76 -0.06 -2.28 -2.28
C LEU A 76 0.45 -3.37 -1.32
N LEU A 77 -0.07 -4.59 -1.44
CA LEU A 77 0.38 -5.74 -0.64
C LEU A 77 1.81 -6.16 -0.98
N LEU A 78 2.18 -6.13 -2.27
CA LEU A 78 3.53 -6.45 -2.72
C LEU A 78 4.54 -5.42 -2.21
N GLU A 79 4.27 -4.13 -2.38
CA GLU A 79 5.16 -3.05 -1.93
C GLU A 79 5.38 -3.10 -0.41
N ALA A 80 4.32 -3.31 0.37
CA ALA A 80 4.45 -3.49 1.81
C ALA A 80 5.22 -4.77 2.19
N GLY A 81 5.09 -5.84 1.41
CA GLY A 81 5.82 -7.09 1.61
C GLY A 81 7.31 -6.99 1.28
N GLU A 82 7.67 -6.25 0.24
CA GLU A 82 9.06 -5.95 -0.14
C GLU A 82 9.74 -5.06 0.91
N ASP A 83 9.04 -4.04 1.41
CA ASP A 83 9.49 -3.23 2.54
C ASP A 83 9.76 -4.13 3.76
N GLU A 84 8.86 -5.02 4.15
CA GLU A 84 9.09 -5.86 5.32
C GLU A 84 10.25 -6.85 5.18
N ALA A 85 10.45 -7.43 4.00
CA ALA A 85 11.57 -8.30 3.72
C ALA A 85 12.91 -7.55 3.82
N ALA A 86 12.98 -6.35 3.21
CA ALA A 86 14.16 -5.50 3.27
C ALA A 86 14.51 -5.08 4.71
N TRP A 87 13.50 -4.76 5.52
CA TRP A 87 13.70 -4.35 6.91
C TRP A 87 14.07 -5.52 7.84
N ALA A 88 13.61 -6.73 7.53
CA ALA A 88 13.99 -7.94 8.27
C ALA A 88 15.47 -8.27 8.06
N ASP A 89 15.94 -8.18 6.81
CA ASP A 89 17.34 -8.44 6.44
C ASP A 89 18.28 -7.38 7.03
N GLU A 90 17.95 -6.08 6.94
CA GLU A 90 18.73 -5.00 7.56
C GLU A 90 18.85 -5.17 9.09
N ARG A 91 17.76 -5.59 9.74
CA ARG A 91 17.77 -5.78 11.20
C ARG A 91 18.62 -6.98 11.62
N ASP A 92 18.65 -8.03 10.81
CA ASP A 92 19.51 -9.19 11.06
C ASP A 92 20.98 -8.90 10.73
N GLU A 93 21.26 -8.02 9.76
CA GLU A 93 22.61 -7.51 9.49
C GLU A 93 23.13 -6.63 10.63
N MET A 94 22.34 -5.67 11.12
CA MET A 94 22.71 -4.87 12.31
C MET A 94 22.97 -5.72 13.56
N ARG A 95 22.26 -6.85 13.73
CA ARG A 95 22.54 -7.80 14.83
C ARG A 95 23.88 -8.51 14.68
N ARG A 96 24.32 -8.80 13.46
CA ARG A 96 25.63 -9.43 13.20
C ARG A 96 26.77 -8.44 13.38
N GLU A 97 26.57 -7.18 12.98
CA GLU A 97 27.58 -6.14 13.15
C GLU A 97 27.73 -5.67 14.61
N ALA A 98 26.67 -5.80 15.42
CA ALA A 98 26.68 -5.47 16.84
C ALA A 98 27.20 -6.60 17.76
N ALA A 99 27.57 -7.76 17.20
CA ALA A 99 28.08 -8.93 17.92
C ALA A 99 29.59 -9.14 17.68
#